data_AF-A0A6L8G716-F1
#
_entry.id   AF-A0A6L8G716-F1
#
_cell.length_a   1.000
_cell.length_b   1.000
_cell.length_c   1.000
_cell.angle_alpha   90.00
_cell.angle_beta   90.00
_cell.angle_gamma   90.00
#
_symmetry.space_group_name_H-M   'P 1'
#
loop_
_entity.id
_entity.type
_entity.pdbx_description
1 polymer ?
#
loop_
_entity_poly.entity_id
_entity_poly.type
_entity_poly.pdbx_seq_one_letter_code
_entity_poly.pdbx_strand_id
1 'polypeptide(L)'
;MDGMVQSYGVGSKRLSVTRFDDFAFDLSDLVESSALTQRSPRELPTSALIAAGEDVQAITGEARSALVAEAHDRFSDALNGLVAPLFGFAVLMVGGFSRFGVWRQSFGAVIGLILIQMITQVGQGTVRADAENWPLAYSGPLVGLIATSGLLFIAARPGLLARSRQSAQ
;
A
#
# COMPACT_ATOMS: atom_id res chain seq x y z
N MET A 1 -14.17 41.25 0.03
CA MET A 1 -14.96 40.01 -0.02
C MET A 1 -15.90 40.09 1.16
N ASP A 2 -17.21 40.11 0.96
CA ASP A 2 -18.15 40.38 2.06
C ASP A 2 -18.29 39.14 2.95
N GLY A 3 -17.81 39.22 4.19
CA GLY A 3 -17.91 38.15 5.17
C GLY A 3 -19.09 38.34 6.13
N MET A 4 -19.58 37.22 6.68
CA MET A 4 -20.73 37.22 7.59
C MET A 4 -20.53 36.20 8.71
N VAL A 5 -20.70 36.64 9.96
CA VAL A 5 -20.76 35.78 11.15
C VAL A 5 -22.18 35.81 11.70
N GLN A 6 -22.70 34.62 12.02
CA GLN A 6 -24.04 34.45 12.58
C GLN A 6 -23.94 33.80 13.95
N SER A 7 -24.59 34.38 14.94
CA SER A 7 -24.68 33.81 16.29
C SER A 7 -26.14 33.61 16.67
N TYR A 8 -26.48 32.37 17.06
CA TYR A 8 -27.84 31.98 17.39
C TYR A 8 -27.98 31.70 18.90
N GLY A 9 -28.77 32.52 19.58
CA GLY A 9 -29.07 32.34 21.00
C GLY A 9 -30.17 31.30 21.19
N VAL A 10 -29.81 30.07 21.55
CA VAL A 10 -30.76 28.94 21.68
C VAL A 10 -31.89 29.24 22.69
N GLY A 11 -31.61 29.93 23.80
CA GLY A 11 -32.60 30.27 24.82
C GLY A 11 -33.52 31.44 24.48
N SER A 12 -33.03 32.45 23.75
CA SER A 12 -33.79 33.63 23.35
C SER A 12 -34.42 33.51 21.95
N LYS A 13 -34.10 32.44 21.20
CA LYS A 13 -34.48 32.21 19.80
C LYS A 13 -34.18 33.39 18.88
N ARG A 14 -33.10 34.13 19.16
CA ARG A 14 -32.68 35.29 18.36
C ARG A 14 -31.44 34.92 17.55
N LEU A 15 -31.47 35.27 16.27
CA LEU A 15 -30.33 35.19 15.36
C LEU A 15 -29.74 36.59 15.20
N SER A 16 -28.47 36.74 15.53
CA SER A 16 -27.71 37.96 15.26
C SER A 16 -26.79 37.72 14.07
N VAL A 17 -26.83 38.64 13.09
CA VAL A 17 -26.02 38.57 11.87
C VAL A 17 -25.12 39.78 11.81
N THR A 18 -23.80 39.56 11.77
CA THR A 18 -22.79 40.61 11.64
C THR A 18 -22.11 40.47 10.29
N ARG A 19 -22.10 41.54 9.49
CA ARG A 19 -21.42 41.60 8.20
C ARG A 19 -20.15 42.45 8.34
N PHE A 20 -19.06 42.01 7.72
CA PHE A 20 -17.77 42.69 7.77
C PHE A 20 -17.07 42.60 6.41
N ASP A 21 -16.22 43.59 6.13
CA ASP A 21 -15.41 43.64 4.91
C ASP A 21 -14.07 42.89 5.09
N ASP A 22 -13.51 42.91 6.30
CA ASP A 22 -12.31 42.18 6.73
C ASP A 22 -12.49 41.61 8.16
N PHE A 23 -11.96 40.42 8.42
CA PHE A 23 -12.04 39.75 9.72
C PHE A 23 -10.76 38.98 10.02
N ALA A 24 -10.14 39.30 11.15
CA ALA A 24 -8.98 38.59 11.68
C ALA A 24 -9.45 37.69 12.83
N PHE A 25 -9.37 36.38 12.64
CA PHE A 25 -9.65 35.40 13.70
C PHE A 25 -8.34 34.82 14.19
N ASP A 26 -8.13 34.80 15.50
CA ASP A 26 -6.97 34.15 16.10
C ASP A 26 -7.17 32.63 16.05
N LEU A 27 -6.43 31.97 15.15
CA LEU A 27 -6.45 30.52 15.00
C LEU A 27 -5.39 29.83 15.87
N SER A 28 -4.68 30.55 16.74
CA SER A 28 -3.59 29.99 17.55
C SER A 28 -4.07 28.81 18.40
N ASP A 29 -5.25 28.93 19.02
CA ASP A 29 -5.85 27.85 19.83
C ASP A 29 -6.31 26.65 18.98
N LEU A 30 -6.71 26.86 17.71
CA LEU A 30 -7.01 25.76 16.80
C LEU A 30 -5.73 25.01 16.39
N VAL A 31 -4.61 25.73 16.23
CA VAL A 31 -3.32 25.15 15.86
C VAL A 31 -2.69 24.39 17.02
N GLU A 32 -2.82 24.87 18.25
CA GLU A 32 -2.28 24.18 19.44
C GLU A 32 -3.01 22.85 19.71
N SER A 33 -4.31 22.76 19.40
CA SER A 33 -5.04 21.49 19.41
C SER A 33 -4.53 20.50 18.34
N SER A 34 -3.97 21.00 17.25
CA SER A 34 -3.36 20.18 16.19
C SER A 34 -1.99 19.60 16.61
N ALA A 35 -1.29 20.19 17.60
CA ALA A 35 -0.05 19.63 18.14
C ALA A 35 -0.28 18.31 18.92
N LEU A 36 -1.53 18.01 19.28
CA LEU A 36 -1.95 16.72 19.84
C LEU A 36 -2.33 15.68 18.76
N THR A 37 -2.16 16.01 17.47
CA THR A 37 -2.35 15.00 16.41
C THR A 37 -1.21 14.01 16.49
N GLN A 38 -1.51 12.79 16.93
CA GLN A 38 -0.60 11.65 16.91
C GLN A 38 0.10 11.59 15.54
N ARG A 39 1.44 11.53 15.54
CA ARG A 39 2.18 11.44 14.28
C ARG A 39 1.86 10.12 13.59
N SER A 40 1.66 10.15 12.28
CA SER A 40 1.50 8.93 11.52
C SER A 40 2.79 8.10 11.58
N PRO A 41 2.73 6.77 11.75
CA PRO A 41 3.89 5.89 11.57
C PRO A 41 4.60 6.10 10.22
N ARG A 42 3.85 6.50 9.18
CA ARG A 42 4.38 6.80 7.83
C ARG A 42 5.36 7.97 7.80
N GLU A 43 5.30 8.87 8.77
CA GLU A 43 6.17 10.05 8.86
C GLU A 43 7.46 9.78 9.63
N LEU A 44 7.57 8.63 10.29
CA LEU A 44 8.72 8.30 11.11
C LEU A 44 9.85 7.64 10.31
N PRO A 45 11.12 7.82 10.74
CA PRO A 45 12.24 7.10 10.15
C PRO A 45 12.10 5.60 10.38
N THR A 46 12.46 4.79 9.38
CA THR A 46 12.31 3.33 9.44
C THR A 46 13.05 2.69 10.61
N SER A 47 14.19 3.26 11.03
CA SER A 47 14.92 2.78 12.22
C SER A 47 14.09 2.88 13.51
N ALA A 48 13.32 3.96 13.68
CA ALA A 48 12.43 4.13 14.83
C ALA A 48 11.25 3.15 14.78
N LEU A 49 10.72 2.86 13.59
CA LEU A 49 9.66 1.88 13.39
C LEU A 49 10.11 0.44 13.66
N ILE A 50 11.33 0.07 13.26
CA ILE A 50 11.91 -1.25 13.54
C ILE A 50 12.14 -1.42 15.04
N ALA A 51 12.68 -0.40 15.70
CA ALA A 51 12.89 -0.42 17.15
C ALA A 51 11.56 -0.47 17.92
N ALA A 52 10.54 0.25 17.41
CA ALA A 52 9.21 0.35 18.00
C ALA A 52 9.24 0.65 19.51
N GLY A 53 10.08 1.62 19.90
CA GLY A 53 10.25 2.04 21.29
C GLY A 53 8.95 2.56 21.92
N GLU A 54 8.90 2.56 23.26
CA GLU A 54 7.74 3.06 24.00
C GLU A 54 7.46 4.55 23.73
N ASP A 55 8.51 5.33 23.51
CA ASP A 55 8.45 6.74 23.09
C ASP A 55 7.76 6.89 21.73
N VAL A 56 8.11 6.04 20.77
CA VAL A 56 7.51 6.02 19.44
C VAL A 56 6.03 5.63 19.52
N GLN A 57 5.72 4.58 20.28
CA GLN A 57 4.34 4.14 20.51
C GLN A 57 3.49 5.23 21.19
N ALA A 58 4.06 5.98 22.14
CA ALA A 58 3.37 7.08 22.80
C ALA A 58 3.08 8.25 21.84
N ILE A 59 4.02 8.57 20.94
CA ILE A 59 3.87 9.66 19.96
C ILE A 59 2.88 9.29 18.85
N THR A 60 2.85 8.03 18.41
CA THR A 60 1.97 7.57 17.32
C THR A 60 0.63 7.05 17.81
N GLY A 61 0.50 6.64 19.08
CA GLY A 61 -0.67 5.93 19.59
C GLY A 61 -0.82 4.50 19.08
N GLU A 62 0.16 3.99 18.33
CA GLU A 62 0.10 2.69 17.67
C GLU A 62 0.81 1.61 18.47
N ALA A 63 0.29 0.38 18.39
CA ALA A 63 0.93 -0.77 19.03
C ALA A 63 2.26 -1.11 18.34
N ARG A 64 3.18 -1.73 19.10
CA ARG A 64 4.45 -2.25 18.58
C ARG A 64 4.30 -3.04 17.26
N SER A 65 3.29 -3.92 17.17
CA SER A 65 3.06 -4.73 15.96
C SER A 65 2.72 -3.89 14.73
N ALA A 66 1.95 -2.82 14.89
CA ALA A 66 1.62 -1.91 13.80
C ALA A 66 2.86 -1.14 13.31
N LEU A 67 3.72 -0.70 14.22
CA LEU A 67 4.98 -0.02 13.88
C LEU A 67 5.97 -0.94 13.14
N VAL A 68 6.14 -2.16 13.65
CA VAL A 68 6.98 -3.19 13.02
C VAL A 68 6.42 -3.57 11.65
N ALA A 69 5.09 -3.75 11.54
CA ALA A 69 4.44 -4.01 10.26
C ALA A 69 4.72 -2.90 9.24
N GLU A 70 4.54 -1.63 9.62
CA GLU A 70 4.84 -0.48 8.76
C GLU A 70 6.31 -0.47 8.30
N ALA A 71 7.25 -0.79 9.19
CA ALA A 71 8.66 -0.88 8.81
C ALA A 71 8.90 -1.93 7.71
N HIS A 72 8.38 -3.15 7.89
CA HIS A 72 8.54 -4.25 6.94
C HIS A 72 7.69 -4.07 5.67
N ASP A 73 6.58 -3.33 5.74
CA ASP A 73 5.76 -2.96 4.58
C ASP A 73 6.53 -2.10 3.59
N ARG A 74 7.27 -1.09 4.08
CA ARG A 74 8.12 -0.26 3.22
C ARG A 74 9.13 -1.07 2.39
N PHE A 75 9.75 -2.09 3.00
CA PHE A 75 10.69 -2.97 2.29
C PHE A 75 9.97 -3.92 1.33
N SER A 76 8.82 -4.46 1.75
CA SER A 76 8.02 -5.38 0.93
C SER A 76 7.47 -4.68 -0.31
N ASP A 77 7.00 -3.43 -0.17
CA ASP A 77 6.57 -2.57 -1.27
C ASP A 77 7.70 -2.25 -2.23
N ALA A 78 8.90 -1.94 -1.73
CA ALA A 78 10.07 -1.73 -2.58
C ALA A 78 10.42 -2.97 -3.41
N LEU A 79 10.36 -4.16 -2.81
CA LEU A 79 10.57 -5.42 -3.53
C LEU A 79 9.44 -5.70 -4.53
N ASN A 80 8.18 -5.44 -4.17
CA ASN A 80 7.04 -5.60 -5.07
C ASN A 80 7.14 -4.64 -6.28
N GLY A 81 7.69 -3.44 -6.09
CA GLY A 81 8.00 -2.50 -7.16
C GLY A 81 8.99 -3.06 -8.19
N LEU A 82 9.91 -3.95 -7.77
CA LEU A 82 10.79 -4.70 -8.68
C LEU A 82 10.10 -5.92 -9.29
N VAL A 83 9.35 -6.67 -8.48
CA VAL A 83 8.66 -7.89 -8.90
C VAL A 83 7.63 -7.61 -9.99
N ALA A 84 6.84 -6.53 -9.86
CA ALA A 84 5.74 -6.24 -10.77
C ALA A 84 6.16 -6.13 -12.26
N PRO A 85 7.16 -5.31 -12.64
CA PRO A 85 7.61 -5.23 -14.03
C PRO A 85 8.28 -6.52 -14.51
N LEU A 86 9.05 -7.21 -13.65
CA LEU A 86 9.70 -8.47 -14.02
C LEU A 86 8.67 -9.58 -14.28
N PHE A 87 7.66 -9.69 -13.42
CA PHE A 87 6.58 -10.66 -13.57
C PHE A 87 5.79 -10.38 -14.86
N GLY A 88 5.41 -9.12 -15.09
CA GLY A 88 4.73 -8.72 -16.33
C GLY A 88 5.54 -9.08 -17.57
N PHE A 89 6.83 -8.75 -17.59
CA PHE A 89 7.76 -9.14 -18.66
C PHE A 89 7.79 -10.67 -18.85
N ALA A 90 7.92 -11.44 -17.77
CA ALA A 90 8.00 -12.90 -17.84
C ALA A 90 6.70 -13.51 -18.42
N VAL A 91 5.53 -13.02 -18.03
CA VAL A 91 4.23 -13.46 -18.58
C VAL A 91 4.15 -13.17 -20.09
N LEU A 92 4.61 -11.99 -20.52
CA LEU A 92 4.63 -11.62 -21.93
C LEU A 92 5.55 -12.54 -22.76
N MET A 93 6.73 -12.87 -22.22
CA MET A 93 7.72 -13.73 -22.88
C MET A 93 7.22 -15.16 -23.10
N VAL A 94 6.42 -15.71 -22.18
CA VAL A 94 5.86 -17.07 -22.31
C VAL A 94 4.82 -17.16 -23.43
N GLY A 95 4.10 -16.07 -23.72
CA GLY A 95 2.93 -16.07 -24.60
C GLY A 95 3.20 -16.25 -26.10
N GLY A 96 4.44 -16.09 -26.55
CA GLY A 96 4.81 -16.13 -27.98
C GLY A 96 4.21 -14.99 -28.82
N PHE A 97 4.81 -14.69 -29.97
CA PHE A 97 4.34 -13.65 -30.90
C PHE A 97 3.07 -14.11 -31.63
N SER A 98 1.90 -13.98 -30.99
CA SER A 98 0.61 -14.20 -31.66
C SER A 98 0.09 -12.89 -32.24
N ARG A 99 -0.11 -12.86 -33.56
CA ARG A 99 -0.74 -11.74 -34.29
C ARG A 99 -2.16 -11.39 -33.82
N PHE A 100 -2.79 -12.27 -33.02
CA PHE A 100 -4.13 -12.10 -32.45
C PHE A 100 -4.15 -11.46 -31.05
N GLY A 101 -3.02 -10.89 -30.62
CA GLY A 101 -2.99 -9.90 -29.55
C GLY A 101 -2.50 -10.44 -28.21
N VAL A 102 -1.75 -9.56 -27.54
CA VAL A 102 -1.14 -9.75 -26.21
C VAL A 102 -2.19 -9.72 -25.08
N TRP A 103 -3.47 -9.55 -25.41
CA TRP A 103 -4.53 -9.26 -24.44
C TRP A 103 -4.74 -10.37 -23.40
N ARG A 104 -4.56 -11.65 -23.80
CA ARG A 104 -4.65 -12.79 -22.87
C ARG A 104 -3.50 -12.79 -21.88
N GLN A 105 -2.28 -12.46 -22.34
CA GLN A 105 -1.09 -12.35 -21.50
C GLN A 105 -1.21 -11.16 -20.56
N SER A 106 -1.68 -10.01 -21.05
CA SER A 106 -1.91 -8.83 -20.22
C SER A 106 -2.94 -9.12 -19.13
N PHE A 107 -4.05 -9.77 -19.46
CA PHE A 107 -5.06 -10.16 -18.47
C PHE A 107 -4.50 -11.16 -17.45
N GLY A 108 -3.73 -12.15 -17.90
CA GLY A 108 -3.04 -13.10 -17.01
C GLY A 108 -2.02 -12.42 -16.09
N ALA A 109 -1.27 -11.44 -16.59
CA ALA A 109 -0.32 -10.67 -15.79
C ALA A 109 -1.04 -9.86 -14.71
N VAL A 110 -2.14 -9.18 -15.06
CA VAL A 110 -2.96 -8.43 -14.10
C VAL A 110 -3.51 -9.34 -13.02
N ILE A 111 -4.09 -10.49 -13.38
CA ILE A 111 -4.58 -11.47 -12.39
C ILE A 111 -3.43 -11.96 -11.50
N GLY A 112 -2.28 -12.30 -12.08
CA GLY A 112 -1.12 -12.75 -11.33
C GLY A 112 -0.63 -11.70 -10.33
N LEU A 113 -0.57 -10.43 -10.73
CA LEU A 113 -0.20 -9.33 -9.84
C LEU A 113 -1.23 -9.11 -8.73
N ILE A 114 -2.53 -9.23 -9.03
CA ILE A 114 -3.57 -9.17 -8.00
C ILE A 114 -3.37 -10.29 -6.96
N LEU A 115 -3.09 -11.51 -7.40
CA LEU A 115 -2.83 -12.64 -6.49
C LEU A 115 -1.58 -12.39 -5.63
N ILE A 116 -0.50 -11.90 -6.22
CA ILE A 116 0.72 -11.52 -5.48
C ILE A 116 0.38 -10.44 -4.44
N GLN A 117 -0.37 -9.40 -4.83
CA GLN A 117 -0.76 -8.34 -3.90
C GLN A 117 -1.65 -8.87 -2.77
N MET A 118 -2.59 -9.76 -3.06
CA MET A 118 -3.42 -10.39 -2.02
C MET A 118 -2.56 -11.13 -0.99
N ILE A 119 -1.55 -11.87 -1.44
CA ILE A 119 -0.60 -12.55 -0.55
C ILE A 119 0.17 -11.54 0.30
N THR A 120 0.67 -10.45 -0.31
CA THR A 120 1.32 -9.34 0.42
C THR A 120 0.39 -8.80 1.53
N GLN A 121 -0.85 -8.45 1.19
CA GLN A 121 -1.80 -7.88 2.16
C GLN A 121 -2.12 -8.85 3.31
N VAL A 122 -2.25 -10.15 3.02
CA VAL A 122 -2.46 -11.19 4.05
C VAL A 122 -1.25 -11.26 4.98
N GLY A 123 -0.03 -11.29 4.43
CA GLY A 123 1.21 -11.27 5.20
C GLY A 123 1.27 -10.06 6.13
N GLN A 124 0.97 -8.86 5.62
CA GLN A 124 0.93 -7.64 6.44
C GLN A 124 -0.13 -7.67 7.53
N GLY A 125 -1.31 -8.23 7.25
CA GLY A 125 -2.34 -8.45 8.25
C GLY A 125 -1.85 -9.31 9.41
N THR A 126 -1.07 -10.36 9.11
CA THR A 126 -0.49 -11.24 10.14
C THR A 126 0.56 -10.53 10.99
N VAL A 127 1.42 -9.70 10.39
CA VAL A 127 2.42 -8.92 11.15
C VAL A 127 1.76 -7.88 12.06
N ARG A 128 0.66 -7.25 11.61
CA ARG A 128 -0.10 -6.32 12.44
C ARG A 128 -0.74 -6.99 13.65
N ALA A 129 -1.15 -8.25 13.51
CA ALA A 129 -1.69 -9.04 14.62
C ALA A 129 -0.60 -9.42 15.63
N ASP A 130 0.59 -9.79 15.15
CA ASP A 130 1.73 -10.15 15.98
C ASP A 130 3.07 -9.84 15.26
N ALA A 131 3.89 -9.02 15.93
CA ALA A 131 5.17 -8.54 15.41
C ALA A 131 6.18 -9.69 15.16
N GLU A 132 6.06 -10.82 15.85
CA GLU A 132 6.97 -11.96 15.66
C GLU A 132 6.84 -12.58 14.26
N ASN A 133 5.69 -12.38 13.62
CA ASN A 133 5.41 -12.89 12.27
C ASN A 133 5.98 -12.02 11.15
N TRP A 134 6.88 -11.07 11.45
CA TRP A 134 7.49 -10.18 10.46
C TRP A 134 8.02 -10.84 9.18
N PRO A 135 8.53 -12.10 9.16
CA PRO A 135 8.97 -12.73 7.91
C PRO A 135 7.83 -12.88 6.88
N LEU A 136 6.58 -12.98 7.34
CA LEU A 136 5.41 -13.13 6.46
C LEU A 136 5.10 -11.87 5.63
N ALA A 137 5.60 -10.69 6.01
CA ALA A 137 5.53 -9.49 5.17
C ALA A 137 6.15 -9.72 3.78
N TYR A 138 7.18 -10.57 3.71
CA TYR A 138 7.91 -10.86 2.48
C TYR A 138 7.30 -11.99 1.63
N SER A 139 6.18 -12.57 2.05
CA SER A 139 5.52 -13.68 1.35
C SER A 139 5.13 -13.32 -0.09
N GLY A 140 4.53 -12.16 -0.30
CA GLY A 140 4.14 -11.66 -1.63
C GLY A 140 5.34 -11.49 -2.57
N PRO A 141 6.36 -10.68 -2.20
CA PRO A 141 7.59 -10.54 -2.98
C PRO A 141 8.26 -11.87 -3.30
N LEU A 142 8.36 -12.78 -2.33
CA LEU A 142 8.95 -14.10 -2.51
C LEU A 142 8.19 -14.93 -3.55
N VAL A 143 6.87 -15.00 -3.43
CA VAL A 143 6.01 -15.71 -4.40
C VAL A 143 6.14 -15.10 -5.79
N GLY A 144 6.16 -13.77 -5.89
CA GLY A 144 6.32 -13.07 -7.16
C GLY A 144 7.68 -13.34 -7.82
N LEU A 145 8.77 -13.38 -7.06
CA LEU A 145 10.10 -13.74 -7.58
C LEU A 145 10.17 -15.20 -8.04
N ILE A 146 9.58 -16.13 -7.29
CA ILE A 146 9.52 -17.54 -7.66
C ILE A 146 8.71 -17.71 -8.95
N ALA A 147 7.54 -17.08 -9.04
CA ALA A 147 6.68 -17.15 -10.21
C ALA A 147 7.36 -16.54 -11.44
N THR A 148 7.98 -15.37 -11.29
CA THR A 148 8.78 -14.72 -12.34
C THR A 148 9.90 -15.62 -12.84
N SER A 149 10.68 -16.19 -11.92
CA SER A 149 11.80 -17.08 -12.26
C SER A 149 11.32 -18.33 -12.98
N GLY A 150 10.22 -18.93 -12.54
CA GLY A 150 9.59 -20.06 -13.19
C GLY A 150 9.11 -19.75 -14.61
N LEU A 151 8.43 -18.61 -14.81
CA LEU A 151 7.98 -18.16 -16.12
C LEU A 151 9.16 -17.91 -17.08
N LEU A 152 10.22 -17.24 -16.61
CA LEU A 152 11.42 -17.01 -17.42
C LEU A 152 12.15 -18.31 -17.75
N PHE A 153 12.20 -19.26 -16.81
CA PHE A 153 12.79 -20.58 -17.06
C PHE A 153 12.02 -21.35 -18.15
N ILE A 154 10.69 -21.28 -18.12
CA ILE A 154 9.83 -21.86 -19.16
C ILE A 154 10.06 -21.16 -20.51
N ALA A 155 10.11 -19.83 -20.51
CA ALA A 155 10.36 -19.04 -21.72
C ALA A 155 11.74 -19.36 -22.35
N ALA A 156 12.76 -19.62 -21.54
CA ALA A 156 14.09 -20.01 -21.99
C ALA A 156 14.16 -21.45 -22.54
N ARG A 157 13.16 -22.30 -22.25
CA ARG A 157 13.12 -23.72 -22.66
C ARG A 157 11.79 -24.06 -23.34
N PRO A 158 11.55 -23.58 -24.58
CA PRO A 158 10.28 -23.75 -25.28
C PRO A 158 9.87 -25.22 -25.53
N GLY A 159 10.82 -26.16 -25.47
CA GLY A 159 10.55 -27.61 -25.53
C GLY A 159 9.70 -28.17 -24.38
N LEU A 160 9.59 -27.47 -23.24
CA LEU A 160 8.75 -27.89 -22.11
C LEU A 160 7.25 -27.72 -22.39
N LEU A 161 6.88 -26.76 -23.24
CA LEU A 161 5.48 -26.49 -23.62
C LEU A 161 5.09 -27.20 -24.93
N ALA A 162 6.06 -27.65 -25.73
CA ALA A 162 5.83 -28.20 -27.07
C ALA A 162 5.26 -29.64 -27.09
N ARG A 163 5.26 -30.36 -25.94
CA ARG A 163 4.92 -31.80 -25.90
C ARG A 163 3.41 -32.11 -25.93
N SER A 164 2.54 -31.11 -25.84
CA SER A 164 1.07 -31.29 -25.81
C SER A 164 0.35 -31.07 -27.15
N ARG A 165 1.08 -30.78 -28.24
CA ARG A 165 0.49 -30.51 -29.58
C ARG A 165 0.69 -31.62 -30.61
N GLN A 166 1.36 -32.71 -30.29
CA GLN A 166 1.64 -33.81 -31.24
C GLN A 166 0.66 -35.00 -31.18
N SER A 167 -0.33 -35.00 -30.29
CA SER A 167 -1.31 -36.10 -30.17
C SER A 167 -2.67 -35.79 -30.83
N ALA A 168 -2.71 -34.90 -31.82
CA ALA A 168 -3.93 -34.55 -32.57
C ALA A 168 -3.69 -34.42 -34.09
N GLN A 169 -2.78 -35.23 -34.64
CA GLN A 169 -2.67 -35.46 -36.08
C GLN A 169 -2.73 -36.96 -36.35
#